data_AF-A0A3B0WC81-F1
#
_entry.id   AF-A0A3B0WC81-F1
#
_cell.length_a   1.000
_cell.length_b   1.000
_cell.length_c   1.000
_cell.angle_alpha   90.00
_cell.angle_beta   90.00
_cell.angle_gamma   90.00
#
_symmetry.space_group_name_H-M   'P 1'
#
loop_
_entity.id
_entity.type
_entity.pdbx_description
1 polymer ?
#
loop_
_entity_poly.entity_id
_entity_poly.type
_entity_poly.pdbx_seq_one_letter_code
_entity_poly.pdbx_strand_id
1 'polypeptide(L)'
;MNESPALIQPLTKEKQQLVIDQTHAYIAQAVKLYNIKNKPLDIIFNLKGRTSGMYRVSYHLGQYNREIRYNPYIFSKYFEDSFNSTVPHEVAHYISDIIYGLNNIKPHGEEWKTIMLDFNADAAVTADYDLTGIPQKKLSSFTYQCSCREHQLSSIRHNKINKKRFKYYCNYCKKLLHFKEPASSFA
;
A
#
# COMPACT_ATOMS: atom_id res chain seq x y z
N MET A 1 7.70 5.20 34.00
CA MET A 1 7.55 3.83 33.48
C MET A 1 7.04 3.96 32.05
N ASN A 2 7.93 3.89 31.06
CA ASN A 2 7.53 3.90 29.65
C ASN A 2 7.32 2.46 29.21
N GLU A 3 6.13 1.92 29.46
CA GLU A 3 5.74 0.67 28.84
C GLU A 3 5.55 0.93 27.34
N SER A 4 6.40 0.31 26.52
CA SER A 4 6.16 0.31 25.09
C SER A 4 4.81 -0.38 24.84
N PRO A 5 3.89 0.25 24.09
CA PRO A 5 2.55 -0.29 23.90
C PRO A 5 2.63 -1.68 23.27
N ALA A 6 1.80 -2.59 23.77
CA ALA A 6 1.76 -3.97 23.30
C ALA A 6 1.54 -4.02 21.78
N LEU A 7 2.29 -4.89 21.11
CA LEU A 7 2.16 -5.08 19.67
C LEU A 7 0.80 -5.72 19.36
N ILE A 8 0.07 -5.08 18.44
CA ILE A 8 -1.20 -5.59 17.92
C ILE A 8 -0.92 -6.90 17.19
N GLN A 9 -1.74 -7.91 17.46
CA GLN A 9 -1.69 -9.18 16.76
C GLN A 9 -2.39 -9.08 15.40
N PRO A 10 -1.93 -9.82 14.38
CA PRO A 10 -2.56 -9.80 13.07
C PRO A 10 -4.00 -10.34 13.16
N LEU A 11 -4.84 -9.89 12.24
CA LEU A 11 -6.22 -10.36 12.07
C LEU A 11 -6.30 -11.88 12.04
N THR A 12 -7.23 -12.46 12.81
CA THR A 12 -7.43 -13.92 12.90
C THR A 12 -7.91 -14.50 11.57
N LYS A 13 -7.81 -15.83 11.41
CA LYS A 13 -8.22 -16.49 10.15
C LYS A 13 -9.71 -16.38 9.90
N GLU A 14 -10.52 -16.43 10.95
CA GLU A 14 -11.98 -16.28 10.89
C GLU A 14 -12.34 -14.88 10.37
N LYS A 15 -11.72 -13.83 10.94
CA LYS A 15 -11.94 -12.46 10.46
C LYS A 15 -11.33 -12.19 9.09
N GLN A 16 -10.23 -12.85 8.71
CA GLN A 16 -9.71 -12.80 7.34
C GLN A 16 -10.74 -13.37 6.35
N GLN A 17 -11.41 -14.47 6.71
CA GLN A 17 -12.46 -15.06 5.88
C GLN A 17 -13.62 -14.10 5.67
N LEU A 18 -14.08 -13.41 6.73
CA LEU A 18 -15.12 -12.37 6.58
C LEU A 18 -14.72 -11.28 5.58
N VAL A 19 -13.47 -10.81 5.64
CA VAL A 19 -12.95 -9.79 4.71
C VAL A 19 -12.88 -10.32 3.28
N ILE A 20 -12.47 -11.58 3.09
CA ILE A 20 -12.47 -12.26 1.79
C ILE A 20 -13.90 -12.33 1.23
N ASP A 21 -14.86 -12.79 2.04
CA ASP A 21 -16.25 -12.94 1.64
C ASP A 21 -16.86 -11.58 1.25
N GLN A 22 -16.59 -10.52 2.03
CA GLN A 22 -17.04 -9.17 1.71
C GLN A 22 -16.40 -8.63 0.43
N THR A 23 -15.11 -8.91 0.22
CA THR A 23 -14.41 -8.54 -1.04
C THR A 23 -15.10 -9.20 -2.23
N HIS A 24 -15.41 -10.50 -2.13
CA HIS A 24 -16.14 -11.22 -3.17
C HIS A 24 -17.58 -10.73 -3.35
N ALA A 25 -18.26 -10.32 -2.28
CA ALA A 25 -19.61 -9.75 -2.35
C ALA A 25 -19.64 -8.46 -3.19
N TYR A 26 -18.72 -7.52 -2.93
CA TYR A 26 -18.61 -6.30 -3.74
C TYR A 26 -18.20 -6.59 -5.20
N ILE A 27 -17.32 -7.56 -5.43
CA ILE A 27 -16.99 -8.00 -6.80
C ILE A 27 -18.23 -8.57 -7.51
N ALA A 28 -19.01 -9.41 -6.83
CA ALA A 28 -20.23 -10.00 -7.38
C ALA A 28 -21.30 -8.93 -7.67
N GLN A 29 -21.42 -7.91 -6.81
CA GLN A 29 -22.26 -6.74 -7.05
C GLN A 29 -21.81 -5.99 -8.31
N ALA A 30 -20.51 -5.68 -8.43
CA ALA A 30 -19.97 -4.98 -9.60
C ALA A 30 -20.11 -5.78 -10.91
N VAL A 31 -19.92 -7.10 -10.86
CA VAL A 31 -20.15 -8.00 -12.00
C VAL A 31 -21.58 -7.86 -12.53
N LYS A 32 -22.57 -7.77 -11.64
CA LYS A 32 -23.98 -7.57 -12.02
C LYS A 32 -24.23 -6.15 -12.54
N LEU A 33 -23.73 -5.13 -11.86
CA LEU A 33 -23.99 -3.72 -12.19
C LEU A 33 -23.36 -3.30 -13.52
N TYR A 34 -22.12 -3.72 -13.79
CA TYR A 34 -21.35 -3.28 -14.96
C TYR A 34 -21.26 -4.34 -16.07
N ASN A 35 -21.91 -5.50 -15.89
CA ASN A 35 -21.88 -6.62 -16.84
C ASN A 35 -20.45 -7.02 -17.27
N ILE A 36 -19.54 -7.07 -16.29
CA ILE A 36 -18.12 -7.43 -16.51
C ILE A 36 -17.88 -8.92 -16.22
N LYS A 37 -16.86 -9.50 -16.86
CA LYS A 37 -16.44 -10.87 -16.56
C LYS A 37 -15.76 -10.94 -15.19
N ASN A 38 -16.16 -11.91 -14.37
CA ASN A 38 -15.44 -12.21 -13.15
C ASN A 38 -14.05 -12.77 -13.48
N LYS A 39 -12.99 -12.09 -13.06
CA LYS A 39 -11.60 -12.56 -13.20
C LYS A 39 -11.09 -13.00 -11.83
N PRO A 40 -10.26 -14.06 -11.78
CA PRO A 40 -9.62 -14.47 -10.54
C PRO A 40 -8.79 -13.32 -9.97
N LEU A 41 -8.88 -13.13 -8.66
CA LEU A 41 -8.23 -12.07 -7.91
C LEU A 41 -7.68 -12.65 -6.62
N ASP A 42 -6.38 -12.49 -6.40
CA ASP A 42 -5.74 -12.94 -5.18
C ASP A 42 -5.99 -11.95 -4.04
N ILE A 43 -6.42 -12.45 -2.88
CA ILE A 43 -6.64 -11.64 -1.67
C ILE A 43 -5.60 -12.04 -0.62
N ILE A 44 -4.76 -11.09 -0.19
CA ILE A 44 -3.58 -11.38 0.63
C ILE A 44 -3.47 -10.46 1.85
N PHE A 45 -3.21 -11.02 3.03
CA PHE A 45 -3.06 -10.25 4.28
C PHE A 45 -1.57 -10.08 4.66
N ASN A 46 -0.84 -9.23 3.94
CA ASN A 46 0.61 -9.08 4.12
C ASN A 46 1.11 -7.62 4.17
N LEU A 47 0.21 -6.63 4.22
CA LEU A 47 0.61 -5.23 4.39
C LEU A 47 1.09 -4.98 5.83
N LYS A 48 1.97 -3.98 5.97
CA LYS A 48 2.58 -3.55 7.23
C LYS A 48 2.64 -2.02 7.27
N GLY A 49 2.82 -1.45 8.45
CA GLY A 49 2.82 0.01 8.63
C GLY A 49 1.42 0.60 8.46
N ARG A 50 1.35 1.78 7.81
CA ARG A 50 0.13 2.60 7.76
C ARG A 50 -0.85 2.32 6.63
N THR A 51 -0.47 1.52 5.64
CA THR A 51 -1.35 1.24 4.50
C THR A 51 -2.36 0.18 4.90
N SER A 52 -3.66 0.48 4.85
CA SER A 52 -4.75 -0.44 5.24
C SER A 52 -5.11 -1.43 4.13
N GLY A 53 -5.19 -0.95 2.89
CA GLY A 53 -5.51 -1.71 1.70
C GLY A 53 -4.59 -1.32 0.54
N MET A 54 -4.44 -2.22 -0.44
CA MET A 54 -3.76 -1.92 -1.70
C MET A 54 -4.17 -2.91 -2.79
N TYR A 55 -4.82 -2.39 -3.82
CA TYR A 55 -4.91 -3.04 -5.12
C TYR A 55 -3.58 -2.92 -5.88
N ARG A 56 -3.13 -4.03 -6.47
CA ARG A 56 -1.88 -4.09 -7.24
C ARG A 56 -2.04 -4.91 -8.51
N VAL A 57 -1.54 -4.36 -9.60
CA VAL A 57 -1.30 -5.09 -10.86
C VAL A 57 0.19 -5.33 -11.02
N SER A 58 0.56 -6.55 -11.39
CA SER A 58 1.93 -6.92 -11.74
C SER A 58 1.96 -7.71 -13.03
N TYR A 59 3.06 -7.60 -13.78
CA TYR A 59 3.26 -8.35 -15.02
C TYR A 59 4.41 -9.32 -14.83
N HIS A 60 4.15 -10.61 -15.00
CA HIS A 60 5.16 -11.66 -14.85
C HIS A 60 4.91 -12.75 -15.90
N LEU A 61 5.98 -13.16 -16.60
CA LEU A 61 5.94 -14.22 -17.62
C LEU A 61 4.81 -14.07 -18.66
N GLY A 62 4.58 -12.84 -19.15
CA GLY A 62 3.55 -12.61 -20.16
C GLY A 62 2.14 -12.41 -19.63
N GLN A 63 1.94 -12.49 -18.30
CA GLN A 63 0.61 -12.48 -17.69
C GLN A 63 0.46 -11.35 -16.68
N TYR A 64 -0.73 -10.74 -16.67
CA TYR A 64 -1.12 -9.75 -15.67
C TYR A 64 -1.72 -10.45 -14.45
N ASN A 65 -1.07 -10.30 -13.30
CA ASN A 65 -1.57 -10.75 -12.01
C ASN A 65 -2.13 -9.57 -11.24
N ARG A 66 -3.35 -9.73 -10.74
CA ARG A 66 -4.08 -8.74 -9.94
C ARG A 66 -4.25 -9.28 -8.53
N GLU A 67 -3.97 -8.44 -7.55
CA GLU A 67 -4.16 -8.79 -6.14
C GLU A 67 -4.75 -7.61 -5.37
N ILE A 68 -5.60 -7.90 -4.39
CA ILE A 68 -5.94 -6.97 -3.32
C ILE A 68 -5.21 -7.43 -2.06
N ARG A 69 -4.57 -6.47 -1.40
CA ARG A 69 -3.81 -6.75 -0.18
C ARG A 69 -4.40 -5.95 0.96
N TYR A 70 -4.50 -6.57 2.12
CA TYR A 70 -4.96 -5.94 3.34
C TYR A 70 -3.88 -5.97 4.43
N ASN A 71 -3.97 -5.01 5.35
CA ASN A 71 -3.12 -4.93 6.52
C ASN A 71 -3.79 -5.63 7.70
N PRO A 72 -3.32 -6.84 8.06
CA PRO A 72 -3.97 -7.60 9.11
C PRO A 72 -3.89 -6.90 10.48
N TYR A 73 -2.93 -6.01 10.71
CA TYR A 73 -2.80 -5.31 11.98
C TYR A 73 -3.78 -4.14 12.09
N ILE A 74 -3.95 -3.36 11.01
CA ILE A 74 -4.94 -2.29 10.98
C ILE A 74 -6.35 -2.87 11.06
N PHE A 75 -6.67 -3.90 10.28
CA PHE A 75 -7.96 -4.58 10.37
C PHE A 75 -8.21 -5.21 11.74
N SER A 76 -7.16 -5.66 12.44
CA SER A 76 -7.30 -6.20 13.80
C SER A 76 -7.69 -5.10 14.80
N LYS A 77 -7.08 -3.90 14.68
CA LYS A 77 -7.35 -2.76 15.56
C LYS A 77 -8.64 -2.00 15.21
N TYR A 78 -8.97 -1.88 13.93
CA TYR A 78 -10.09 -1.08 13.40
C TYR A 78 -10.95 -1.90 12.44
N PHE A 79 -11.47 -3.04 12.92
CA PHE A 79 -12.13 -4.02 12.05
C PHE A 79 -13.33 -3.45 11.31
N GLU A 80 -14.33 -2.90 12.03
CA GLU A 80 -15.56 -2.41 11.42
C GLU A 80 -15.30 -1.30 10.41
N ASP A 81 -14.46 -0.34 10.77
CA ASP A 81 -14.11 0.76 9.88
C ASP A 81 -13.35 0.27 8.64
N SER A 82 -12.34 -0.60 8.81
CA SER A 82 -11.59 -1.17 7.67
C SER A 82 -12.48 -2.04 6.79
N PHE A 83 -13.40 -2.80 7.39
CA PHE A 83 -14.34 -3.68 6.69
C PHE A 83 -15.33 -2.87 5.83
N ASN A 84 -15.83 -1.75 6.35
CA ASN A 84 -16.81 -0.92 5.66
C ASN A 84 -16.21 0.12 4.70
N SER A 85 -14.97 0.55 4.93
CA SER A 85 -14.30 1.56 4.08
C SER A 85 -13.24 0.96 3.16
N THR A 86 -12.27 0.23 3.71
CA THR A 86 -11.09 -0.23 2.96
C THR A 86 -11.45 -1.33 1.95
N VAL A 87 -12.36 -2.24 2.31
CA VAL A 87 -12.78 -3.30 1.37
C VAL A 87 -13.41 -2.73 0.10
N PRO A 88 -14.51 -1.95 0.15
CA PRO A 88 -15.08 -1.37 -1.07
C PRO A 88 -14.09 -0.45 -1.80
N HIS A 89 -13.23 0.27 -1.09
CA HIS A 89 -12.19 1.13 -1.68
C HIS A 89 -11.25 0.36 -2.61
N GLU A 90 -10.69 -0.76 -2.15
CA GLU A 90 -9.78 -1.57 -2.96
C GLU A 90 -10.51 -2.32 -4.07
N VAL A 91 -11.75 -2.77 -3.82
CA VAL A 91 -12.59 -3.35 -4.89
C VAL A 91 -12.87 -2.31 -5.96
N ALA A 92 -13.18 -1.06 -5.61
CA ALA A 92 -13.42 0.00 -6.58
C ALA A 92 -12.20 0.29 -7.46
N HIS A 93 -10.97 0.23 -6.93
CA HIS A 93 -9.75 0.29 -7.76
C HIS A 93 -9.64 -0.88 -8.73
N TYR A 94 -9.92 -2.09 -8.25
CA TYR A 94 -9.92 -3.28 -9.10
C TYR A 94 -10.95 -3.16 -10.23
N ILE A 95 -12.20 -2.80 -9.93
CA ILE A 95 -13.26 -2.65 -10.92
C ILE A 95 -12.93 -1.53 -11.91
N SER A 96 -12.37 -0.42 -11.43
CA SER A 96 -11.92 0.67 -12.30
C SER A 96 -10.85 0.22 -13.30
N ASP A 97 -9.87 -0.60 -12.88
CA ASP A 97 -8.89 -1.20 -13.78
C ASP A 97 -9.55 -2.15 -14.80
N ILE A 98 -10.49 -2.98 -14.37
CA ILE A 98 -11.14 -3.94 -15.26
C ILE A 98 -11.94 -3.27 -16.37
N ILE A 99 -12.63 -2.17 -16.07
CA ILE A 99 -13.49 -1.46 -17.02
C ILE A 99 -12.68 -0.48 -17.88
N TYR A 100 -11.85 0.35 -17.24
CA TYR A 100 -11.23 1.51 -17.90
C TYR A 100 -9.73 1.34 -18.13
N GLY A 101 -9.06 0.49 -17.35
CA GLY A 101 -7.61 0.31 -17.34
C GLY A 101 -6.88 1.43 -16.59
N LEU A 102 -5.96 1.06 -15.69
CA LEU A 102 -5.28 2.02 -14.80
C LEU A 102 -4.56 3.19 -15.49
N ASN A 103 -4.11 3.04 -16.73
CA ASN A 103 -3.38 4.10 -17.46
C ASN A 103 -4.31 5.18 -18.04
N ASN A 104 -5.61 4.95 -18.04
CA ASN A 104 -6.59 5.83 -18.68
C ASN A 104 -7.35 6.71 -17.68
N ILE A 105 -7.19 6.44 -16.38
CA ILE A 105 -7.97 7.08 -15.31
C ILE A 105 -7.06 7.64 -14.21
N LYS A 106 -7.59 8.60 -13.46
CA LYS A 106 -6.92 9.09 -12.26
C LYS A 106 -7.19 8.16 -11.08
N PRO A 107 -6.24 7.96 -10.15
CA PRO A 107 -6.54 7.36 -8.86
C PRO A 107 -7.67 8.15 -8.18
N HIS A 108 -8.72 7.45 -7.75
CA HIS A 108 -9.88 8.05 -7.09
C HIS A 108 -10.60 9.11 -7.96
N GLY A 109 -10.54 8.95 -9.28
CA GLY A 109 -11.26 9.78 -10.27
C GLY A 109 -12.76 9.55 -10.29
N GLU A 110 -13.46 10.16 -11.25
CA GLU A 110 -14.93 10.08 -11.36
C GLU A 110 -15.42 8.64 -11.56
N GLU A 111 -14.67 7.82 -12.30
CA GLU A 111 -14.97 6.40 -12.48
C GLU A 111 -14.98 5.65 -11.15
N TRP A 112 -13.95 5.87 -10.34
CA TRP A 112 -13.81 5.24 -9.03
C TRP A 112 -14.88 5.75 -8.05
N LYS A 113 -15.15 7.05 -8.03
CA LYS A 113 -16.20 7.64 -7.17
C LYS A 113 -17.58 7.11 -7.52
N THR A 114 -17.87 6.94 -8.82
CA THR A 114 -19.12 6.35 -9.29
C THR A 114 -19.27 4.93 -8.76
N ILE A 115 -18.21 4.12 -8.83
CA ILE A 115 -18.23 2.76 -8.26
C ILE A 115 -18.45 2.76 -6.74
N MET A 116 -17.81 3.68 -6.00
CA MET A 116 -18.05 3.81 -4.56
C MET A 116 -19.50 4.20 -4.23
N LEU A 117 -20.09 5.11 -5.01
CA LEU A 117 -21.51 5.48 -4.88
C LEU A 117 -22.44 4.29 -5.18
N ASP A 118 -22.14 3.52 -6.23
CA ASP A 118 -22.91 2.32 -6.59
C ASP A 118 -22.76 1.18 -5.55
N PHE A 119 -21.67 1.20 -4.79
CA PHE A 119 -21.47 0.35 -3.60
C PHE A 119 -22.15 0.88 -2.35
N ASN A 120 -22.73 2.09 -2.40
CA ASN A 120 -23.27 2.80 -1.24
C ASN A 120 -22.22 2.92 -0.11
N ALA A 121 -20.96 3.12 -0.49
CA ALA A 121 -19.80 3.22 0.39
C ALA A 121 -19.25 4.65 0.42
N ASP A 122 -18.64 5.04 1.53
CA ASP A 122 -17.99 6.35 1.67
C ASP A 122 -16.75 6.43 0.77
N ALA A 123 -16.71 7.46 -0.08
CA ALA A 123 -15.61 7.75 -0.99
C ALA A 123 -14.42 8.46 -0.32
N ALA A 124 -14.38 8.57 1.00
CA ALA A 124 -13.23 9.07 1.75
C ALA A 124 -11.94 8.29 1.39
N VAL A 125 -10.89 9.04 1.04
CA VAL A 125 -9.61 8.47 0.56
C VAL A 125 -8.51 8.43 1.62
N THR A 126 -8.77 9.03 2.79
CA THR A 126 -7.82 9.08 3.91
C THR A 126 -8.51 8.64 5.19
N ALA A 127 -7.85 7.74 5.93
CA ALA A 127 -8.18 7.43 7.32
C ALA A 127 -7.05 7.92 8.23
N ASP A 128 -7.42 8.52 9.36
CA ASP A 128 -6.47 8.95 10.40
C ASP A 128 -6.46 7.95 11.55
N TYR A 129 -5.68 6.88 11.39
CA TYR A 129 -5.55 5.84 12.40
C TYR A 129 -4.41 6.14 13.36
N ASP A 130 -4.68 5.98 14.66
CA ASP A 130 -3.61 5.80 15.65
C ASP A 130 -2.87 4.48 15.36
N LEU A 131 -1.59 4.62 15.01
CA LEU A 131 -0.71 3.51 14.63
C LEU A 131 0.00 2.87 15.84
N THR A 132 -0.32 3.29 17.06
CA THR A 132 0.24 2.72 18.28
C THR A 132 0.00 1.20 18.32
N GLY A 133 1.07 0.44 18.56
CA GLY A 133 1.07 -1.02 18.55
C GLY A 133 1.08 -1.68 17.17
N ILE A 134 0.91 -0.93 16.07
CA ILE A 134 0.96 -1.48 14.70
C ILE A 134 2.43 -1.64 14.27
N PRO A 135 2.86 -2.84 13.82
CA PRO A 135 4.22 -3.05 13.34
C PRO A 135 4.59 -2.12 12.18
N GLN A 136 5.49 -1.19 12.45
CA GLN A 136 6.00 -0.25 11.44
C GLN A 136 7.14 -0.85 10.63
N LYS A 137 7.22 -0.45 9.36
CA LYS A 137 8.35 -0.81 8.52
C LYS A 137 9.60 -0.06 9.00
N LYS A 138 10.55 -0.77 9.62
CA LYS A 138 11.87 -0.22 9.93
C LYS A 138 12.64 -0.06 8.62
N LEU A 139 12.93 1.18 8.25
CA LEU A 139 13.80 1.49 7.12
C LEU A 139 15.20 1.80 7.66
N SER A 140 16.20 1.06 7.21
CA SER A 140 17.59 1.44 7.46
C SER A 140 17.90 2.79 6.84
N SER A 141 18.75 3.56 7.50
CA SER A 141 19.26 4.84 7.00
C SER A 141 20.70 4.67 6.53
N PHE A 142 21.02 5.31 5.42
CA PHE A 142 22.34 5.29 4.79
C PHE A 142 22.84 6.73 4.63
N THR A 143 24.09 6.96 5.02
CA THR A 143 24.70 8.29 4.91
C THR A 143 25.18 8.55 3.49
N TYR A 144 24.79 9.70 2.96
CA TYR A 144 25.22 10.24 1.67
C TYR A 144 25.81 11.64 1.87
N GLN A 145 26.68 12.10 0.98
CA GLN A 145 27.31 13.42 1.08
C GLN A 145 27.33 14.18 -0.26
N CYS A 146 27.22 15.51 -0.15
CA CYS A 146 27.58 16.50 -1.18
C CYS A 146 28.83 17.26 -0.70
N SER A 147 29.33 18.21 -1.49
CA SER A 147 30.37 19.17 -1.06
C SER A 147 29.90 20.18 0.02
N CYS A 148 28.75 19.94 0.65
CA CYS A 148 28.01 20.96 1.39
C CYS A 148 27.44 20.50 2.72
N ARG A 149 27.20 19.18 2.88
CA ARG A 149 26.67 18.50 4.09
C ARG A 149 26.49 17.00 3.83
N GLU A 150 26.16 16.29 4.90
CA GLU A 150 25.68 14.92 4.87
C GLU A 150 24.14 14.84 4.82
N HIS A 151 23.65 13.70 4.34
CA HIS A 151 22.25 13.41 4.10
C HIS A 151 21.94 11.97 4.50
N GLN A 152 20.86 11.80 5.26
CA GLN A 152 20.33 10.48 5.57
C GLN A 152 19.31 10.06 4.51
N LEU A 153 19.66 9.05 3.71
CA LEU A 153 18.77 8.45 2.73
C LEU A 153 18.23 7.12 3.27
N SER A 154 16.92 6.90 3.15
CA SER A 154 16.33 5.61 3.53
C SER A 154 16.79 4.50 2.59
N SER A 155 16.70 3.25 3.06
CA SER A 155 17.00 2.05 2.28
C SER A 155 16.29 2.00 0.93
N ILE A 156 15.11 2.62 0.80
CA ILE A 156 14.39 2.76 -0.47
C ILE A 156 15.19 3.60 -1.48
N ARG A 157 15.65 4.79 -1.05
CA ARG A 157 16.42 5.68 -1.92
C ARG A 157 17.80 5.10 -2.22
N HIS A 158 18.46 4.53 -1.21
CA HIS A 158 19.73 3.83 -1.38
C HIS A 158 19.63 2.69 -2.42
N ASN A 159 18.61 1.82 -2.32
CA ASN A 159 18.41 0.74 -3.27
C ASN A 159 18.08 1.22 -4.69
N LYS A 160 17.37 2.35 -4.83
CA LYS A 160 17.10 2.97 -6.14
C LYS A 160 18.37 3.48 -6.83
N ILE A 161 19.30 4.03 -6.04
CA ILE A 161 20.62 4.48 -6.52
C ILE A 161 21.45 3.26 -6.93
N ASN A 162 21.54 2.22 -6.09
CA ASN A 162 22.33 1.01 -6.38
C ASN A 162 21.84 0.26 -7.63
N LYS A 163 20.53 0.25 -7.87
CA LYS A 163 19.95 -0.31 -9.10
C LYS A 163 20.18 0.56 -10.34
N LYS A 164 20.95 1.65 -10.24
CA LYS A 164 21.23 2.66 -11.28
C LYS A 164 19.96 3.27 -11.90
N ARG A 165 18.84 3.26 -11.18
CA ARG A 165 17.55 3.76 -11.68
C ARG A 165 17.36 5.24 -11.39
N PHE A 166 18.04 5.79 -10.39
CA PHE A 166 17.83 7.15 -9.93
C PHE A 166 19.12 7.81 -9.45
N LYS A 167 19.18 9.13 -9.62
CA LYS A 167 20.17 10.03 -9.01
C LYS A 167 19.43 10.99 -8.08
N TYR A 168 19.99 11.25 -6.91
CA TYR A 168 19.45 12.23 -5.96
C TYR A 168 20.44 13.38 -5.82
N TYR A 169 19.92 14.59 -5.71
CA TYR A 169 20.70 15.82 -5.64
C TYR A 169 20.40 16.55 -4.34
N CYS A 170 21.38 17.27 -3.81
CA CYS A 170 21.20 18.09 -2.64
C CYS A 170 20.23 19.25 -2.96
N ASN A 171 19.21 19.45 -2.13
CA ASN A 171 18.26 20.55 -2.32
C ASN A 171 18.90 21.94 -2.19
N TYR A 172 20.05 22.05 -1.50
CA TYR A 172 20.78 23.30 -1.28
C TYR A 172 21.76 23.59 -2.41
N CYS A 173 22.82 22.80 -2.55
CA CYS A 173 23.88 23.08 -3.53
C CYS A 173 23.61 22.49 -4.93
N LYS A 174 22.51 21.74 -5.09
CA LYS A 174 22.12 21.05 -6.34
C LYS A 174 23.13 20.02 -6.87
N LYS A 175 24.18 19.69 -6.11
CA LYS A 175 25.16 18.66 -6.49
C LYS A 175 24.65 17.25 -6.19
N LEU A 176 25.17 16.29 -6.96
CA LEU A 176 24.87 14.87 -6.81
C LEU A 176 25.25 14.36 -5.41
N LEU A 177 24.41 13.49 -4.85
CA LEU A 177 24.68 12.81 -3.58
C LEU A 177 25.51 11.55 -3.83
N HIS A 178 26.60 11.41 -3.08
CA HIS A 178 27.48 10.23 -3.12
C HIS A 178 27.34 9.42 -1.84
N PHE A 179 27.29 8.09 -1.95
CA PHE A 179 27.22 7.22 -0.77
C PHE A 179 28.50 7.38 0.05
N LYS A 180 28.35 7.62 1.36
CA LYS A 180 29.48 7.66 2.29
C LYS A 180 29.59 6.26 2.89
N GLU A 181 30.60 5.51 2.46
CA GLU A 181 30.85 4.19 3.03
C GLU A 181 31.08 4.32 4.54
N PRO A 182 30.47 3.45 5.36
CA PRO A 182 30.79 3.41 6.78
C PRO A 182 32.29 3.14 6.90
N ALA A 183 32.97 3.87 7.79
CA ALA A 183 34.40 3.66 8.03
C ALA A 183 34.63 2.18 8.32
N SER A 184 35.50 1.52 7.56
CA SER A 184 35.86 0.13 7.81
C SER A 184 36.47 0.03 9.20
N SER A 185 35.72 -0.54 10.14
CA SER A 185 36.25 -0.97 11.42
C SER A 185 37.06 -2.25 11.19
N PHE A 186 38.28 -2.11 10.69
CA PHE A 186 39.31 -3.13 10.87
C PHE A 186 40.10 -2.73 12.11
N ALA A 187 39.82 -3.43 13.21
CA ALA A 187 40.73 -3.60 14.33
C ALA A 187 40.92 -5.12 14.49
#